data_AF-A0A645DI55-F1
#
_entry.id   AF-A0A645DI55-F1
#
_cell.length_a   1.000
_cell.length_b   1.000
_cell.length_c   1.000
_cell.angle_alpha   90.00
_cell.angle_beta   90.00
_cell.angle_gamma   90.00
#
_symmetry.space_group_name_H-M   'P 1'
#
loop_
_entity.id
_entity.type
_entity.pdbx_description
1 polymer ?
#
loop_
_entity_poly.entity_id
_entity_poly.type
_entity_poly.pdbx_seq_one_letter_code
_entity_poly.pdbx_strand_id
1 'polypeptide(L)'
;MTNGYNPNIYSTNLTGTDFNDYMDTGLYPYKGYLTHSMEFRFLNEKVYAAVTESAVYARAVPELFTFMPLAFWHNTNNGEQTNSLLALDVQAAIGRYGFLYASGVLDQFTMSHESDSLDPPAYGFIVGALSRTPAGKGYITGGVEYVNTSDWLYTHKYWLQTPTVTQRNTAITRGGYTVRMLGYSEGNDYSQLHLELGYTEFGHYNLTASYNYGVKGPYDVFMRLPQKDGAGNIVRPEGDRKNWPDAIHHQVGIKGEYQLQDAFTFGMHLYYTHVTNYKHEAGNTMQNLEMSVGVRLDVGAL
;
A
#
# COMPACT_ATOMS: atom_id res chain seq x y z
N MET A 1 9.28 -0.56 5.52
CA MET A 1 10.08 0.39 6.32
C MET A 1 9.47 0.68 7.70
N THR A 2 9.03 -0.37 8.42
CA THR A 2 8.36 -0.23 9.74
C THR A 2 8.96 -1.23 10.74
N ASN A 3 10.19 -0.95 11.17
CA ASN A 3 10.76 -1.57 12.38
C ASN A 3 10.83 -0.49 13.45
N GLY A 4 10.05 -0.64 14.51
CA GLY A 4 10.06 0.26 15.64
C GLY A 4 8.66 0.51 16.17
N TYR A 5 8.13 -0.46 16.93
CA TYR A 5 7.14 -0.09 17.94
C TYR A 5 7.84 0.86 18.90
N ASN A 6 7.69 2.16 18.65
CA ASN A 6 8.12 3.21 19.55
C ASN A 6 6.84 3.76 20.19
N PRO A 7 6.60 3.46 21.49
CA PRO A 7 5.44 3.95 22.23
C PRO A 7 5.24 5.46 22.11
N ASN A 8 6.33 6.22 21.89
CA ASN A 8 6.30 7.66 21.75
C ASN A 8 5.78 8.13 20.37
N ILE A 9 5.72 7.28 19.34
CA ILE A 9 5.07 7.61 18.05
C ILE A 9 3.55 7.66 18.21
N TYR A 10 3.01 6.96 19.23
CA TYR A 10 1.60 6.97 19.63
C TYR A 10 1.27 8.04 20.67
N SER A 11 2.25 8.86 21.09
CA SER A 11 2.10 9.83 22.17
C SER A 11 2.68 11.18 21.76
N THR A 12 1.82 12.19 21.67
CA THR A 12 2.25 13.59 21.74
C THR A 12 1.89 14.23 23.10
N ASN A 13 1.57 13.41 24.12
CA ASN A 13 1.02 13.75 25.44
C ASN A 13 -0.44 14.26 25.43
N LEU A 14 -1.36 13.28 25.52
CA LEU A 14 -2.78 13.40 25.80
C LEU A 14 -2.93 13.54 27.32
N THR A 15 -3.49 14.62 27.88
CA THR A 15 -3.55 14.81 29.36
C THR A 15 -4.48 13.84 30.11
N GLY A 16 -4.82 12.68 29.54
CA GLY A 16 -5.49 11.57 30.21
C GLY A 16 -4.63 10.32 30.14
N THR A 17 -4.30 9.78 31.31
CA THR A 17 -3.66 8.48 31.51
C THR A 17 -4.61 7.33 31.15
N ASP A 18 -5.02 7.20 29.90
CA ASP A 18 -5.58 5.95 29.40
C ASP A 18 -5.41 5.82 27.89
N PHE A 19 -4.43 5.00 27.51
CA PHE A 19 -4.30 4.47 26.16
C PHE A 19 -5.26 3.30 25.90
N ASN A 20 -6.15 3.01 26.86
CA ASN A 20 -6.95 1.79 26.89
C ASN A 20 -7.74 1.60 25.61
N ASP A 21 -8.27 2.66 24.98
CA ASP A 21 -9.26 2.50 23.91
C ASP A 21 -8.70 2.34 22.49
N TYR A 22 -7.54 2.91 22.13
CA TYR A 22 -7.08 2.87 20.73
C TYR A 22 -6.69 1.46 20.26
N MET A 23 -6.08 0.71 21.17
CA MET A 23 -5.76 -0.71 20.98
C MET A 23 -6.80 -1.62 21.64
N ASP A 24 -7.92 -1.07 22.14
CA ASP A 24 -8.96 -1.85 22.81
C ASP A 24 -9.58 -2.83 21.82
N THR A 25 -9.55 -4.11 22.19
CA THR A 25 -10.22 -5.17 21.47
C THR A 25 -11.73 -5.12 21.60
N GLY A 26 -12.26 -4.25 22.46
CA GLY A 26 -13.65 -4.22 22.84
C GLY A 26 -14.07 -5.53 23.52
N LEU A 27 -15.38 -5.75 23.58
CA LEU A 27 -15.97 -6.97 24.14
C LEU A 27 -15.59 -8.23 23.34
N TYR A 28 -15.30 -8.08 22.04
CA TYR A 28 -15.01 -9.19 21.13
C TYR A 28 -13.68 -8.95 20.41
N PRO A 29 -12.61 -9.70 20.72
CA PRO A 29 -11.30 -9.56 20.08
C PRO A 29 -11.29 -10.21 18.68
N TYR A 30 -12.21 -9.77 17.83
CA TYR A 30 -12.34 -10.18 16.45
C TYR A 30 -11.85 -9.05 15.53
N LYS A 31 -11.07 -9.44 14.52
CA LYS A 31 -10.74 -8.61 13.36
C LYS A 31 -10.92 -9.46 12.11
N GLY A 32 -11.83 -9.06 11.25
CA GLY A 32 -12.09 -9.67 9.95
C GLY A 32 -11.97 -8.63 8.85
N TYR A 33 -11.49 -9.05 7.68
CA TYR A 33 -11.54 -8.26 6.47
C TYR A 33 -12.41 -9.00 5.46
N LEU A 34 -13.47 -8.34 4.98
CA LEU A 34 -14.35 -8.86 3.95
C LEU A 34 -14.32 -7.91 2.76
N THR A 35 -14.44 -8.47 1.57
CA THR A 35 -14.49 -7.70 0.33
C THR A 35 -15.42 -8.40 -0.64
N HIS A 36 -16.12 -7.63 -1.46
CA HIS A 36 -16.83 -8.13 -2.62
C HIS A 36 -16.63 -7.15 -3.78
N SER A 37 -16.58 -7.68 -5.00
CA SER A 37 -16.28 -6.91 -6.20
C SER A 37 -17.28 -7.22 -7.30
N MET A 38 -17.75 -6.19 -7.98
CA MET A 38 -18.53 -6.30 -9.20
C MET A 38 -17.65 -5.92 -10.38
N GLU A 39 -17.48 -6.86 -11.31
CA GLU A 39 -16.56 -6.72 -12.44
C GLU A 39 -17.32 -6.62 -13.76
N PHE A 40 -16.89 -5.70 -14.62
CA PHE A 40 -17.54 -5.41 -15.89
C PHE A 40 -16.51 -5.40 -17.02
N ARG A 41 -16.84 -6.08 -18.12
CA ARG A 41 -16.04 -6.10 -19.35
C ARG A 41 -16.81 -5.45 -20.48
N PHE A 42 -16.22 -4.44 -21.10
CA PHE A 42 -16.81 -3.67 -22.18
C PHE A 42 -15.95 -3.74 -23.45
N LEU A 43 -16.55 -3.34 -24.58
CA LEU A 43 -15.84 -3.15 -25.86
C LEU A 43 -15.05 -4.38 -26.32
N ASN A 44 -15.66 -5.57 -26.24
CA ASN A 44 -15.01 -6.86 -26.54
C ASN A 44 -13.75 -7.07 -25.67
N GLU A 45 -13.90 -6.88 -24.36
CA GLU A 45 -12.87 -7.08 -23.34
C GLU A 45 -11.68 -6.10 -23.42
N LYS A 46 -11.82 -5.00 -24.15
CA LYS A 46 -10.79 -3.95 -24.22
C LYS A 46 -10.81 -3.00 -23.03
N VAL A 47 -11.95 -2.89 -22.37
CA VAL A 47 -12.11 -2.06 -21.17
C VAL A 47 -12.67 -2.92 -20.06
N TYR A 48 -12.03 -2.86 -18.93
CA TYR A 48 -12.45 -3.51 -17.69
C TYR A 48 -12.68 -2.43 -16.64
N ALA A 49 -13.75 -2.58 -15.88
CA ALA A 49 -13.98 -1.79 -14.69
C ALA A 49 -14.43 -2.71 -13.56
N ALA A 50 -13.97 -2.46 -12.34
CA ALA A 50 -14.47 -3.12 -11.15
C ALA A 50 -14.79 -2.09 -10.07
N VAL A 51 -15.88 -2.33 -9.37
CA VAL A 51 -16.22 -1.61 -8.14
C VAL A 51 -16.13 -2.60 -7.00
N THR A 52 -15.32 -2.28 -6.00
CA THR A 52 -15.06 -3.13 -4.85
C THR A 52 -15.48 -2.40 -3.58
N GLU A 53 -16.34 -3.03 -2.78
CA GLU A 53 -16.57 -2.62 -1.41
C GLU A 53 -15.82 -3.58 -0.49
N SER A 54 -15.13 -3.03 0.50
CA SER A 54 -14.44 -3.81 1.53
C SER A 54 -14.77 -3.27 2.89
N ALA A 55 -14.74 -4.14 3.89
CA ALA A 55 -15.02 -3.78 5.26
C ALA A 55 -14.07 -4.49 6.23
N VAL A 56 -13.54 -3.72 7.17
CA VAL A 56 -12.87 -4.25 8.36
C VAL A 56 -13.92 -4.33 9.46
N TYR A 57 -14.23 -5.54 9.91
CA TYR A 57 -15.06 -5.78 11.08
C TYR A 57 -14.15 -5.98 12.29
N ALA A 58 -14.26 -5.09 13.26
CA ALA A 58 -13.44 -5.05 14.46
C ALA A 58 -14.34 -4.93 15.70
N ARG A 59 -13.96 -5.53 16.83
CA ARG A 59 -14.67 -5.31 18.11
C ARG A 59 -16.16 -5.73 18.08
N ALA A 60 -16.54 -6.57 17.12
CA ALA A 60 -17.91 -7.04 16.89
C ALA A 60 -17.91 -8.48 16.35
N VAL A 61 -18.99 -9.22 16.62
CA VAL A 61 -19.23 -10.54 16.03
C VAL A 61 -19.85 -10.35 14.64
N PRO A 62 -19.31 -10.95 13.57
CA PRO A 62 -19.95 -10.92 12.26
C PRO A 62 -21.34 -11.54 12.32
N GLU A 63 -22.33 -10.87 11.74
CA GLU A 63 -23.67 -11.40 11.59
C GLU A 63 -23.83 -12.07 10.23
N LEU A 64 -24.90 -12.87 10.02
CA LEU A 64 -25.13 -13.53 8.73
C LEU A 64 -25.21 -12.51 7.58
N PHE A 65 -25.71 -11.31 7.85
CA PHE A 65 -25.76 -10.19 6.90
C PHE A 65 -24.35 -9.79 6.40
N THR A 66 -23.33 -9.87 7.25
CA THR A 66 -21.93 -9.56 6.90
C THR A 66 -21.43 -10.42 5.72
N PHE A 67 -21.98 -11.62 5.54
CA PHE A 67 -21.57 -12.55 4.48
C PHE A 67 -22.45 -12.49 3.22
N MET A 68 -23.44 -11.59 3.16
CA MET A 68 -24.30 -11.45 2.00
C MET A 68 -23.57 -10.74 0.86
N PRO A 69 -23.39 -11.36 -0.33
CA PRO A 69 -22.58 -10.78 -1.41
C PRO A 69 -23.11 -9.48 -2.03
N LEU A 70 -24.38 -9.13 -1.76
CA LEU A 70 -25.06 -7.94 -2.24
C LEU A 70 -25.39 -6.95 -1.11
N ALA A 71 -24.87 -7.20 0.10
CA ALA A 71 -25.01 -6.25 1.19
C ALA A 71 -24.09 -5.06 0.95
N PHE A 72 -24.66 -3.87 1.02
CA PHE A 72 -23.91 -2.62 1.05
C PHE A 72 -23.48 -2.33 2.49
N TRP A 73 -22.20 -2.57 2.82
CA TRP A 73 -21.70 -2.49 4.19
C TRP A 73 -21.59 -1.05 4.72
N HIS A 74 -21.49 -0.05 3.83
CA HIS A 74 -21.53 1.36 4.23
C HIS A 74 -22.81 1.74 4.99
N ASN A 75 -23.93 1.07 4.73
CA ASN A 75 -25.22 1.34 5.39
C ASN A 75 -25.31 0.78 6.81
N THR A 76 -24.41 -0.14 7.16
CA THR A 76 -24.33 -0.76 8.49
C THR A 76 -23.06 -0.36 9.23
N ASN A 77 -22.34 0.66 8.73
CA ASN A 77 -21.09 1.08 9.32
C ASN A 77 -21.36 1.72 10.70
N ASN A 78 -21.01 0.99 11.75
CA ASN A 78 -20.92 1.52 13.09
C ASN A 78 -19.48 1.99 13.29
N GLY A 79 -19.26 3.32 13.30
CA GLY A 79 -17.93 3.94 13.29
C GLY A 79 -16.99 3.56 14.44
N GLU A 80 -17.43 2.75 15.40
CA GLU A 80 -16.60 2.18 16.48
C GLU A 80 -16.21 0.71 16.30
N GLN A 81 -16.86 0.01 15.37
CA GLN A 81 -16.74 -1.44 15.16
C GLN A 81 -16.43 -1.80 13.70
N THR A 82 -16.68 -0.91 12.76
CA THR A 82 -16.44 -1.20 11.35
C THR A 82 -15.67 -0.08 10.69
N ASN A 83 -14.92 -0.42 9.67
CA ASN A 83 -14.48 0.51 8.63
C ASN A 83 -14.94 -0.04 7.28
N SER A 84 -15.33 0.84 6.35
CA SER A 84 -15.77 0.47 5.00
C SER A 84 -15.00 1.29 3.97
N LEU A 85 -14.37 0.62 3.01
CA LEU A 85 -13.66 1.26 1.91
C LEU A 85 -14.35 0.95 0.59
N LEU A 86 -14.35 1.93 -0.30
CA LEU A 86 -14.82 1.80 -1.67
C LEU A 86 -13.62 1.94 -2.62
N ALA A 87 -13.49 1.01 -3.56
CA ALA A 87 -12.47 1.07 -4.59
C ALA A 87 -13.07 0.98 -6.00
N LEU A 88 -12.41 1.66 -6.93
CA LEU A 88 -12.70 1.64 -8.35
C LEU A 88 -11.43 1.27 -9.11
N ASP A 89 -11.51 0.19 -9.87
CA ASP A 89 -10.45 -0.26 -10.76
C ASP A 89 -10.89 -0.07 -12.21
N VAL A 90 -10.02 0.46 -13.05
CA VAL A 90 -10.25 0.63 -14.49
C VAL A 90 -9.02 0.19 -15.24
N GLN A 91 -9.22 -0.56 -16.31
CA GLN A 91 -8.16 -1.01 -17.20
C GLN A 91 -8.61 -0.84 -18.65
N ALA A 92 -7.70 -0.41 -19.52
CA ALA A 92 -8.00 -0.19 -20.93
C ALA A 92 -6.82 -0.60 -21.83
N ALA A 93 -7.10 -1.46 -22.80
CA ALA A 93 -6.15 -1.80 -23.85
C ALA A 93 -6.02 -0.64 -24.85
N ILE A 94 -4.79 -0.17 -25.07
CA ILE A 94 -4.47 0.89 -26.03
C ILE A 94 -3.73 0.28 -27.21
N GLY A 95 -4.43 0.13 -28.34
CA GLY A 95 -3.88 -0.54 -29.52
C GLY A 95 -3.61 -2.03 -29.26
N ARG A 96 -2.53 -2.57 -29.86
CA ARG A 96 -2.16 -3.98 -29.74
C ARG A 96 -1.13 -4.27 -28.66
N TYR A 97 -0.39 -3.25 -28.24
CA TYR A 97 0.84 -3.40 -27.46
C TYR A 97 0.86 -2.55 -26.20
N GLY A 98 -0.18 -1.75 -25.94
CA GLY A 98 -0.27 -0.85 -24.81
C GLY A 98 -1.48 -1.15 -23.93
N PHE A 99 -1.35 -0.80 -22.67
CA PHE A 99 -2.35 -1.04 -21.64
C PHE A 99 -2.26 0.06 -20.59
N LEU A 100 -3.40 0.65 -20.23
CA LEU A 100 -3.52 1.61 -19.14
C LEU A 100 -4.31 0.97 -18.01
N TYR A 101 -3.98 1.33 -16.77
CA TYR A 101 -4.74 0.97 -15.61
C TYR A 101 -4.77 2.12 -14.61
N ALA A 102 -5.86 2.16 -13.86
CA ALA A 102 -5.99 3.01 -12.69
C ALA A 102 -6.75 2.22 -11.61
N SER A 103 -6.37 2.41 -10.36
CA SER A 103 -7.06 1.89 -9.19
C SER A 103 -7.12 3.00 -8.16
N GLY A 104 -8.30 3.25 -7.60
CA GLY A 104 -8.48 4.25 -6.56
C GLY A 104 -9.23 3.67 -5.38
N VAL A 105 -8.87 4.08 -4.17
CA VAL A 105 -9.58 3.74 -2.93
C VAL A 105 -10.00 5.01 -2.21
N LEU A 106 -11.20 4.97 -1.66
CA LEU A 106 -11.79 5.96 -0.78
C LEU A 106 -12.12 5.26 0.54
N ASP A 107 -11.51 5.75 1.61
CA ASP A 107 -11.65 5.22 2.97
C ASP A 107 -12.52 6.16 3.81
N GLN A 108 -12.21 7.46 3.75
CA GLN A 108 -12.89 8.47 4.55
C GLN A 108 -13.14 9.74 3.74
N PHE A 109 -14.37 10.25 3.81
CA PHE A 109 -14.76 11.53 3.24
C PHE A 109 -15.92 12.10 4.07
N THR A 110 -15.91 13.41 4.29
CA THR A 110 -16.98 14.11 5.01
C THR A 110 -18.05 14.56 4.02
N MET A 111 -19.31 14.19 4.26
CA MET A 111 -20.42 14.69 3.46
C MET A 111 -20.80 16.12 3.88
N SER A 112 -21.40 16.89 2.97
CA SER A 112 -21.72 18.31 3.20
C SER A 112 -22.67 18.59 4.38
N HIS A 113 -23.40 17.57 4.87
CA HIS A 113 -24.26 17.68 6.05
C HIS A 113 -23.57 17.28 7.37
N GLU A 114 -22.34 16.74 7.32
CA GLU A 114 -21.57 16.32 8.49
C GLU A 114 -20.71 17.49 8.98
N SER A 115 -21.32 18.42 9.71
CA SER A 115 -20.68 19.66 10.15
C SER A 115 -19.74 19.51 11.36
N ASP A 116 -19.83 18.39 12.08
CA ASP A 116 -19.07 18.12 13.32
C ASP A 116 -17.97 17.05 13.15
N SER A 117 -17.78 16.54 11.93
CA SER A 117 -16.75 15.54 11.66
C SER A 117 -15.36 16.16 11.73
N LEU A 118 -14.47 15.53 12.50
CA LEU A 118 -13.04 15.85 12.55
C LEU A 118 -12.22 14.96 11.64
N ASP A 119 -12.88 14.03 10.96
CA ASP A 119 -12.25 13.00 10.17
C ASP A 119 -11.70 13.61 8.87
N PRO A 120 -10.38 13.55 8.66
CA PRO A 120 -9.77 14.07 7.45
C PRO A 120 -10.07 13.15 6.25
N PRO A 121 -10.05 13.68 5.01
CA PRO A 121 -10.16 12.85 3.82
C PRO A 121 -9.04 11.82 3.75
N ALA A 122 -9.41 10.56 3.51
CA ALA A 122 -8.50 9.44 3.38
C ALA A 122 -8.79 8.71 2.07
N TYR A 123 -7.84 8.80 1.14
CA TYR A 123 -7.90 8.20 -0.19
C TYR A 123 -6.50 7.81 -0.70
N GLY A 124 -6.48 7.02 -1.76
CA GLY A 124 -5.27 6.74 -2.52
C GLY A 124 -5.60 6.34 -3.94
N PHE A 125 -4.64 6.47 -4.84
CA PHE A 125 -4.78 5.99 -6.21
C PHE A 125 -3.45 5.54 -6.80
N ILE A 126 -3.55 4.65 -7.77
CA ILE A 126 -2.50 4.17 -8.63
C ILE A 126 -2.96 4.41 -10.06
N VAL A 127 -2.08 4.93 -10.90
CA VAL A 127 -2.31 5.03 -12.34
C VAL A 127 -1.05 4.61 -13.06
N GLY A 128 -1.18 3.80 -14.10
CA GLY A 128 -0.02 3.35 -14.84
C GLY A 128 -0.32 2.97 -16.28
N ALA A 129 0.77 2.81 -17.01
CA ALA A 129 0.79 2.39 -18.38
C ALA A 129 1.86 1.31 -18.56
N LEU A 130 1.51 0.24 -19.25
CA LEU A 130 2.44 -0.81 -19.66
C LEU A 130 2.42 -0.92 -21.18
N SER A 131 3.58 -1.25 -21.75
CA SER A 131 3.71 -1.56 -23.15
C SER A 131 4.61 -2.77 -23.37
N ARG A 132 4.30 -3.56 -24.40
CA ARG A 132 5.11 -4.68 -24.86
C ARG A 132 5.08 -4.71 -26.38
N THR A 133 6.12 -4.15 -26.99
CA THR A 133 6.19 -3.96 -28.44
C THR A 133 7.22 -4.91 -29.04
N PRO A 134 6.88 -5.68 -30.10
CA PRO A 134 7.84 -6.50 -30.81
C PRO A 134 9.01 -5.67 -31.36
N ALA A 135 10.25 -6.13 -31.15
CA ALA A 135 11.46 -5.46 -31.59
C ALA A 135 12.57 -6.48 -31.91
N GLY A 136 12.91 -6.61 -33.18
CA GLY A 136 13.87 -7.60 -33.65
C GLY A 136 13.40 -9.02 -33.35
N LYS A 137 14.25 -9.82 -32.68
CA LYS A 137 13.95 -11.19 -32.26
C LYS A 137 13.15 -11.29 -30.95
N GLY A 138 12.88 -10.15 -30.32
CA GLY A 138 12.30 -10.07 -28.99
C GLY A 138 11.20 -9.03 -28.88
N TYR A 139 11.03 -8.50 -27.68
CA TYR A 139 10.12 -7.41 -27.39
C TYR A 139 10.75 -6.43 -26.40
N ILE A 140 10.43 -5.15 -26.59
CA ILE A 140 10.73 -4.10 -25.62
C ILE A 140 9.53 -4.00 -24.68
N THR A 141 9.78 -4.01 -23.38
CA THR A 141 8.79 -3.68 -22.35
C THR A 141 9.03 -2.28 -21.84
N GLY A 142 7.96 -1.53 -21.60
CA GLY A 142 8.04 -0.21 -20.97
C GLY A 142 6.90 -0.04 -19.98
N GLY A 143 7.20 0.52 -18.83
CA GLY A 143 6.23 0.74 -17.76
C GLY A 143 6.42 2.09 -17.10
N VAL A 144 5.30 2.74 -16.79
CA VAL A 144 5.25 3.87 -15.86
C VAL A 144 4.09 3.67 -14.90
N GLU A 145 4.31 3.87 -13.62
CA GLU A 145 3.27 3.83 -12.59
C GLU A 145 3.45 5.01 -11.65
N TYR A 146 2.37 5.70 -11.32
CA TYR A 146 2.33 6.72 -10.30
C TYR A 146 1.34 6.30 -9.21
N VAL A 147 1.80 6.37 -7.97
CA VAL A 147 1.02 6.09 -6.77
C VAL A 147 0.94 7.35 -5.93
N ASN A 148 -0.22 7.61 -5.35
CA ASN A 148 -0.39 8.60 -4.29
C ASN A 148 -1.34 8.06 -3.22
N THR A 149 -0.95 8.23 -1.97
CA THR A 149 -1.74 7.92 -0.79
C THR A 149 -1.79 9.17 0.07
N SER A 150 -2.99 9.56 0.47
CA SER A 150 -3.19 10.72 1.35
C SER A 150 -2.55 10.52 2.73
N ASP A 151 -2.33 11.62 3.44
CA ASP A 151 -1.75 11.65 4.79
C ASP A 151 -2.44 10.70 5.77
N TRP A 152 -3.75 10.48 5.59
CA TRP A 152 -4.59 9.78 6.56
C TRP A 152 -5.13 8.44 6.08
N LEU A 153 -4.77 7.97 4.88
CA LEU A 153 -5.10 6.61 4.44
C LEU A 153 -4.61 5.60 5.50
N TYR A 154 -5.31 4.49 5.75
CA TYR A 154 -4.94 3.53 6.80
C TYR A 154 -4.91 4.10 8.23
N THR A 155 -5.40 5.31 8.48
CA THR A 155 -5.42 5.92 9.83
C THR A 155 -6.85 6.01 10.34
N HIS A 156 -7.11 5.49 11.55
CA HIS A 156 -8.47 5.47 12.12
C HIS A 156 -8.50 5.88 13.59
N LYS A 157 -9.72 6.08 14.09
CA LYS A 157 -10.01 6.32 15.50
C LYS A 157 -9.59 5.14 16.39
N TYR A 158 -9.78 3.90 15.92
CA TYR A 158 -9.35 2.68 16.60
C TYR A 158 -8.45 1.83 15.70
N TRP A 159 -7.35 1.31 16.23
CA TRP A 159 -6.34 0.56 15.46
C TRP A 159 -6.91 -0.69 14.77
N LEU A 160 -7.83 -1.38 15.41
CA LEU A 160 -8.40 -2.62 14.86
C LEU A 160 -9.23 -2.38 13.60
N GLN A 161 -9.69 -1.16 13.35
CA GLN A 161 -10.41 -0.78 12.14
C GLN A 161 -9.50 -0.55 10.93
N THR A 162 -8.20 -0.35 11.15
CA THR A 162 -7.25 -0.17 10.06
C THR A 162 -7.14 -1.45 9.22
N PRO A 163 -7.19 -1.39 7.87
CA PRO A 163 -7.03 -2.56 7.00
C PRO A 163 -5.56 -3.04 6.96
N THR A 164 -5.16 -3.68 8.05
CA THR A 164 -3.82 -4.25 8.28
C THR A 164 -3.90 -5.69 8.78
N VAL A 165 -2.89 -6.47 8.42
CA VAL A 165 -2.62 -7.80 8.99
C VAL A 165 -1.38 -7.72 9.87
N THR A 166 -1.46 -8.33 11.04
CA THR A 166 -0.33 -8.44 11.96
C THR A 166 0.18 -9.87 11.96
N GLN A 167 1.44 -10.06 11.57
CA GLN A 167 2.11 -11.35 11.59
C GLN A 167 3.09 -11.39 12.77
N ARG A 168 2.97 -12.41 13.63
CA ARG A 168 3.96 -12.67 14.67
C ARG A 168 5.21 -13.27 14.05
N ASN A 169 6.36 -12.64 14.28
CA ASN A 169 7.66 -13.20 13.93
C ASN A 169 8.12 -14.10 15.09
N THR A 170 8.21 -15.40 14.83
CA THR A 170 8.63 -16.42 15.80
C THR A 170 10.12 -16.78 15.67
N ALA A 171 10.88 -16.04 14.85
CA ALA A 171 12.32 -16.24 14.72
C ALA A 171 13.00 -15.98 16.07
N ILE A 172 13.83 -16.94 16.49
CA ILE A 172 14.47 -17.01 17.82
C ILE A 172 15.29 -15.74 18.16
N THR A 173 15.75 -14.99 17.15
CA THR A 173 16.59 -13.79 17.29
C THR A 173 15.86 -12.45 17.13
N ARG A 174 14.57 -12.46 16.74
CA ARG A 174 13.78 -11.26 16.45
C ARG A 174 12.31 -11.48 16.84
N GLY A 175 12.06 -11.64 18.15
CA GLY A 175 10.70 -11.56 18.67
C GLY A 175 10.05 -10.23 18.27
N GLY A 176 8.82 -10.27 17.77
CA GLY A 176 8.09 -9.07 17.39
C GLY A 176 6.87 -9.34 16.50
N TYR A 177 6.18 -8.27 16.13
CA TYR A 177 5.08 -8.29 15.18
C TYR A 177 5.45 -7.44 13.96
N THR A 178 5.18 -7.95 12.76
CA THR A 178 5.22 -7.15 11.54
C THR A 178 3.79 -6.82 11.15
N VAL A 179 3.52 -5.52 11.01
CA VAL A 179 2.26 -5.02 10.48
C VAL A 179 2.43 -4.84 8.97
N ARG A 180 1.48 -5.38 8.21
CA ARG A 180 1.37 -5.22 6.76
C ARG A 180 0.03 -4.62 6.42
N MET A 181 0.02 -3.68 5.50
CA MET A 181 -1.20 -3.09 4.95
C MET A 181 -1.86 -4.12 4.03
N LEU A 182 -3.20 -4.20 4.05
CA LEU A 182 -3.96 -5.07 3.15
C LEU A 182 -4.06 -4.51 1.72
N GLY A 183 -3.62 -3.27 1.50
CA GLY A 183 -3.47 -2.66 0.17
C GLY A 183 -2.02 -2.24 -0.10
N TYR A 184 -1.79 -0.96 -0.40
CA TYR A 184 -0.47 -0.47 -0.80
C TYR A 184 0.57 -0.61 0.32
N SER A 185 1.73 -1.19 0.00
CA SER A 185 2.70 -1.66 1.00
C SER A 185 3.47 -0.55 1.71
N GLU A 186 3.51 0.65 1.15
CA GLU A 186 4.20 1.80 1.76
C GLU A 186 3.30 2.59 2.72
N GLY A 187 2.01 2.30 2.74
CA GLY A 187 1.05 2.87 3.68
C GLY A 187 0.48 4.20 3.23
N ASN A 188 0.38 5.13 4.17
CA ASN A 188 -0.16 6.48 3.99
C ASN A 188 0.93 7.48 3.65
N ASP A 189 0.53 8.72 3.33
CA ASP A 189 1.45 9.86 3.16
C ASP A 189 2.64 9.53 2.25
N TYR A 190 2.32 8.92 1.12
CA TYR A 190 3.33 8.38 0.22
C TYR A 190 2.93 8.62 -1.22
N SER A 191 3.89 9.05 -2.02
CA SER A 191 3.78 9.07 -3.47
C SER A 191 5.00 8.43 -4.11
N GLN A 192 4.81 7.79 -5.26
CA GLN A 192 5.91 7.19 -6.00
C GLN A 192 5.67 7.25 -7.49
N LEU A 193 6.71 7.61 -8.23
CA LEU A 193 6.83 7.38 -9.66
C LEU A 193 7.76 6.18 -9.89
N HIS A 194 7.25 5.15 -10.53
CA HIS A 194 8.00 4.01 -11.03
C HIS A 194 8.16 4.11 -12.55
N LEU A 195 9.37 3.87 -13.03
CA LEU A 195 9.71 3.75 -14.45
C LEU A 195 10.40 2.41 -14.67
N GLU A 196 10.03 1.71 -15.74
CA GLU A 196 10.65 0.46 -16.14
C GLU A 196 10.87 0.43 -17.66
N LEU A 197 12.03 -0.07 -18.07
CA LEU A 197 12.34 -0.37 -19.45
C LEU A 197 13.07 -1.71 -19.52
N GLY A 198 12.65 -2.57 -20.43
CA GLY A 198 13.30 -3.86 -20.63
C GLY A 198 13.33 -4.33 -22.07
N TYR A 199 14.18 -5.32 -22.31
CA TYR A 199 14.25 -6.08 -23.55
C TYR A 199 14.27 -7.57 -23.22
N THR A 200 13.52 -8.36 -23.97
CA THR A 200 13.54 -9.82 -23.83
C THR A 200 13.55 -10.49 -25.18
N GLU A 201 14.52 -11.38 -25.39
CA GLU A 201 14.54 -12.36 -26.46
C GLU A 201 14.18 -13.73 -25.87
N PHE A 202 13.07 -14.30 -26.32
CA PHE A 202 12.53 -15.53 -25.75
C PHE A 202 13.51 -16.69 -25.93
N GLY A 203 13.77 -17.45 -24.85
CA GLY A 203 14.75 -18.55 -24.85
C GLY A 203 16.22 -18.12 -24.78
N HIS A 204 16.51 -16.83 -24.69
CA HIS A 204 17.88 -16.32 -24.70
C HIS A 204 18.19 -15.41 -23.51
N TYR A 205 17.61 -14.21 -23.45
CA TYR A 205 17.89 -13.29 -22.35
C TYR A 205 16.76 -12.32 -22.09
N ASN A 206 16.67 -11.86 -20.85
CA ASN A 206 15.91 -10.69 -20.47
C ASN A 206 16.81 -9.71 -19.70
N LEU A 207 16.57 -8.43 -19.90
CA LEU A 207 17.22 -7.35 -19.16
C LEU A 207 16.19 -6.26 -18.93
N THR A 208 16.03 -5.84 -17.69
CA THR A 208 15.11 -4.80 -17.25
C THR A 208 15.86 -3.84 -16.35
N ALA A 209 15.74 -2.55 -16.64
CA ALA A 209 16.16 -1.47 -15.75
C ALA A 209 14.93 -0.76 -15.20
N SER A 210 14.96 -0.43 -13.93
CA SER A 210 13.88 0.31 -13.26
C SER A 210 14.41 1.45 -12.41
N TYR A 211 13.56 2.45 -12.24
CA TYR A 211 13.81 3.58 -11.36
C TYR A 211 12.54 3.91 -10.57
N ASN A 212 12.69 4.03 -9.24
CA ASN A 212 11.64 4.52 -8.36
C ASN A 212 12.07 5.86 -7.76
N TYR A 213 11.19 6.85 -7.87
CA TYR A 213 11.24 8.10 -7.13
C TYR A 213 10.07 8.11 -6.16
N GLY A 214 10.34 7.96 -4.87
CA GLY A 214 9.34 7.96 -3.80
C GLY A 214 9.47 9.20 -2.93
N VAL A 215 8.34 9.71 -2.44
CA VAL A 215 8.26 10.77 -1.43
C VAL A 215 7.40 10.23 -0.31
N LYS A 216 8.01 10.04 0.86
CA LYS A 216 7.32 9.66 2.09
C LYS A 216 7.23 10.91 2.97
N GLY A 217 6.01 11.34 3.28
CA GLY A 217 5.78 12.38 4.28
C GLY A 217 5.80 11.81 5.71
N PRO A 218 5.73 12.69 6.72
CA PRO A 218 5.97 12.37 8.12
C PRO A 218 4.79 11.71 8.84
N TYR A 219 3.64 11.56 8.18
CA TYR A 219 2.50 10.84 8.73
C TYR A 219 2.70 9.34 8.59
N ASP A 220 2.16 8.62 9.57
CA ASP A 220 2.39 7.20 9.72
C ASP A 220 1.10 6.51 10.14
N VAL A 221 0.91 5.27 9.68
CA VAL A 221 -0.34 4.50 9.85
C VAL A 221 -0.70 4.25 11.31
N PHE A 222 0.26 4.43 12.23
CA PHE A 222 0.07 4.28 13.67
C PHE A 222 -0.45 5.54 14.36
N MET A 223 -0.63 6.63 13.62
CA MET A 223 -1.24 7.85 14.14
C MET A 223 -2.72 7.63 14.46
N ARG A 224 -3.28 8.53 15.28
CA ARG A 224 -4.73 8.61 15.50
C ARG A 224 -5.32 9.66 14.57
N LEU A 225 -6.62 9.61 14.31
CA LEU A 225 -7.33 10.75 13.73
C LEU A 225 -7.43 11.92 14.74
N PRO A 226 -7.64 13.17 14.27
CA PRO A 226 -7.97 14.30 15.14
C PRO A 226 -9.23 14.05 15.98
N GLN A 227 -9.23 14.47 17.25
CA GLN A 227 -10.31 14.19 18.21
C GLN A 227 -10.60 15.39 19.12
N LYS A 228 -11.81 15.48 19.69
CA LYS A 228 -12.12 16.46 20.74
C LYS A 228 -11.66 15.91 22.10
N ASP A 229 -11.00 16.72 22.92
CA ASP A 229 -10.69 16.38 24.32
C ASP A 229 -11.94 16.51 25.22
N GLY A 230 -11.80 16.18 26.51
CA GLY A 230 -12.90 16.30 27.50
C GLY A 230 -13.39 17.72 27.73
N ALA A 231 -12.69 18.75 27.24
CA ALA A 231 -13.07 20.16 27.27
C ALA A 231 -13.61 20.66 25.90
N GLY A 232 -13.66 19.80 24.88
CA GLY A 232 -14.14 20.12 23.53
C GLY A 232 -13.08 20.70 22.59
N ASN A 233 -11.81 20.78 22.99
CA ASN A 233 -10.73 21.28 22.12
C ASN A 233 -10.32 20.21 21.10
N ILE A 234 -10.03 20.62 19.87
CA ILE A 234 -9.53 19.71 18.83
C ILE A 234 -8.05 19.41 19.12
N VAL A 235 -7.77 18.15 19.43
CA VAL A 235 -6.43 17.59 19.56
C VAL A 235 -5.99 17.06 18.20
N ARG A 236 -4.81 17.54 17.77
CA ARG A 236 -4.18 17.22 16.49
C ARG A 236 -2.96 16.31 16.71
N PRO A 237 -3.08 15.00 16.48
CA PRO A 237 -2.01 14.03 16.76
C PRO A 237 -0.79 14.24 15.85
N GLU A 238 -0.94 14.96 14.74
CA GLU A 238 0.18 15.33 13.88
C GLU A 238 1.20 16.25 14.55
N GLY A 239 0.82 17.03 15.57
CA GLY A 239 1.73 17.95 16.25
C GLY A 239 2.55 18.83 15.29
N ASP A 240 3.87 18.82 15.44
CA ASP A 240 4.83 19.57 14.62
C ASP A 240 5.29 18.81 13.35
N ARG A 241 4.80 17.59 13.11
CA ARG A 241 5.20 16.75 11.97
C ARG A 241 4.97 17.42 10.63
N LYS A 242 3.99 18.32 10.51
CA LYS A 242 3.77 19.16 9.32
C LYS A 242 5.00 19.97 8.90
N ASN A 243 5.94 20.20 9.81
CA ASN A 243 7.17 20.95 9.56
C ASN A 243 8.38 20.03 9.32
N TRP A 244 8.20 18.71 9.43
CA TRP A 244 9.29 17.76 9.21
C TRP A 244 9.51 17.60 7.71
N PRO A 245 10.76 17.44 7.25
CA PRO A 245 11.06 17.25 5.84
C PRO A 245 10.58 15.89 5.34
N ASP A 246 10.10 15.84 4.10
CA ASP A 246 9.79 14.59 3.42
C ASP A 246 11.06 13.76 3.20
N ALA A 247 10.94 12.45 3.38
CA ALA A 247 11.96 11.50 3.01
C ALA A 247 11.86 11.20 1.51
N ILE A 248 12.94 11.47 0.77
CA ILE A 248 12.97 11.31 -0.69
C ILE A 248 13.75 10.05 -1.03
N HIS A 249 13.08 9.10 -1.66
CA HIS A 249 13.59 7.79 -2.03
C HIS A 249 13.96 7.76 -3.51
N HIS A 250 15.20 7.41 -3.79
CA HIS A 250 15.68 7.06 -5.13
C HIS A 250 16.07 5.59 -5.11
N GLN A 251 15.50 4.79 -6.00
CA GLN A 251 15.93 3.40 -6.17
C GLN A 251 16.17 3.11 -7.64
N VAL A 252 17.30 2.50 -7.94
CA VAL A 252 17.65 2.00 -9.28
C VAL A 252 17.72 0.48 -9.20
N GLY A 253 17.04 -0.20 -10.12
CA GLY A 253 17.03 -1.64 -10.25
C GLY A 253 17.57 -2.08 -11.60
N ILE A 254 18.34 -3.17 -11.61
CA ILE A 254 18.70 -3.91 -12.82
C ILE A 254 18.42 -5.38 -12.56
N LYS A 255 17.55 -5.97 -13.37
CA LYS A 255 17.27 -7.40 -13.38
C LYS A 255 17.68 -7.96 -14.74
N GLY A 256 18.37 -9.09 -14.76
CA GLY A 256 18.64 -9.78 -16.00
C GLY A 256 18.70 -11.29 -15.83
N GLU A 257 18.31 -12.00 -16.87
CA GLU A 257 18.41 -13.46 -16.95
C GLU A 257 19.00 -13.85 -18.30
N TYR A 258 19.82 -14.90 -18.32
CA TYR A 258 20.46 -15.45 -19.51
C TYR A 258 20.33 -16.97 -19.52
N GLN A 259 19.85 -17.52 -20.63
CA GLN A 259 19.69 -18.95 -20.86
C GLN A 259 20.79 -19.47 -21.77
N LEU A 260 21.51 -20.49 -21.28
CA LEU A 260 22.60 -21.17 -21.98
C LEU A 260 22.18 -22.61 -22.32
N GLN A 261 22.14 -22.91 -23.62
CA GLN A 261 21.89 -24.26 -24.16
C GLN A 261 20.62 -24.94 -23.62
N ASP A 262 19.57 -24.15 -23.40
CA ASP A 262 18.28 -24.56 -22.81
C ASP A 262 18.33 -25.16 -21.39
N ALA A 263 19.48 -25.64 -20.92
CA ALA A 263 19.66 -26.30 -19.64
C ALA A 263 19.98 -25.36 -18.48
N PHE A 264 20.72 -24.27 -18.70
CA PHE A 264 21.13 -23.38 -17.62
C PHE A 264 20.48 -22.00 -17.77
N THR A 265 19.88 -21.48 -16.70
CA THR A 265 19.45 -20.08 -16.62
C THR A 265 20.22 -19.38 -15.49
N PHE A 266 20.92 -18.31 -15.81
CA PHE A 266 21.60 -17.44 -14.85
C PHE A 266 20.75 -16.20 -14.65
N GLY A 267 20.42 -15.87 -13.41
CA GLY A 267 19.67 -14.68 -13.04
C GLY A 267 20.48 -13.76 -12.14
N MET A 268 20.34 -12.46 -12.34
CA MET A 268 20.89 -11.42 -11.49
C MET A 268 19.82 -10.38 -11.20
N HIS A 269 19.83 -9.91 -9.96
CA HIS A 269 19.06 -8.76 -9.52
C HIS A 269 19.96 -7.84 -8.71
N LEU A 270 20.03 -6.57 -9.10
CA LEU A 270 20.79 -5.54 -8.42
C LEU A 270 19.87 -4.36 -8.11
N TYR A 271 19.84 -3.93 -6.86
CA TYR A 271 19.14 -2.72 -6.44
C TYR A 271 20.05 -1.81 -5.65
N TYR A 272 20.03 -0.53 -5.99
CA TYR A 272 20.62 0.52 -5.17
C TYR A 272 19.52 1.47 -4.71
N THR A 273 19.43 1.71 -3.41
CA THR A 273 18.51 2.67 -2.79
C THR A 273 19.30 3.78 -2.11
N HIS A 274 18.90 5.02 -2.35
CA HIS A 274 19.36 6.20 -1.66
C HIS A 274 18.15 6.96 -1.13
N VAL A 275 18.17 7.34 0.14
CA VAL A 275 17.12 8.14 0.77
C VAL A 275 17.74 9.39 1.36
N THR A 276 17.18 10.56 1.04
CA THR A 276 17.48 11.82 1.71
C THR A 276 16.40 12.15 2.73
N ASN A 277 16.77 12.89 3.78
CA ASN A 277 15.95 13.11 4.97
C ASN A 277 15.41 11.80 5.55
N TYR A 278 16.28 10.79 5.65
CA TYR A 278 15.89 9.50 6.19
C TYR A 278 15.30 9.66 7.60
N LYS A 279 14.15 9.03 7.86
CA LYS A 279 13.35 9.22 9.09
C LYS A 279 12.86 10.65 9.32
N HIS A 280 12.74 11.45 8.26
CA HIS A 280 12.34 12.86 8.32
C HIS A 280 13.31 13.74 9.12
N GLU A 281 14.58 13.35 9.18
CA GLU A 281 15.64 14.14 9.80
C GLU A 281 16.42 14.90 8.71
N ALA A 282 16.35 16.23 8.73
CA ALA A 282 16.98 17.06 7.70
C ALA A 282 18.47 16.73 7.51
N GLY A 283 18.86 16.40 6.27
CA GLY A 283 20.23 16.05 5.92
C GLY A 283 20.68 14.64 6.32
N ASN A 284 19.86 13.85 7.02
CA ASN A 284 20.14 12.45 7.27
C ASN A 284 19.93 11.63 5.99
N THR A 285 20.84 10.69 5.69
CA THR A 285 20.78 9.90 4.47
C THR A 285 20.90 8.41 4.75
N MET A 286 20.19 7.60 3.97
CA MET A 286 20.35 6.14 3.95
C MET A 286 20.77 5.68 2.56
N GLN A 287 21.65 4.69 2.52
CA GLN A 287 22.07 4.03 1.29
C GLN A 287 22.06 2.52 1.50
N ASN A 288 21.63 1.78 0.49
CA ASN A 288 21.56 0.33 0.54
C ASN A 288 21.79 -0.26 -0.84
N LEU A 289 22.67 -1.27 -0.93
CA LEU A 289 22.96 -2.01 -2.15
C LEU A 289 22.62 -3.48 -1.92
N GLU A 290 21.67 -4.00 -2.68
CA GLU A 290 21.25 -5.39 -2.62
C GLU A 290 21.55 -6.08 -3.94
N MET A 291 22.17 -7.26 -3.87
CA MET A 291 22.45 -8.09 -5.02
C MET A 291 21.98 -9.51 -4.74
N SER A 292 21.21 -10.07 -5.66
CA SER A 292 20.81 -11.48 -5.68
C SER A 292 21.25 -12.11 -6.98
N VAL A 293 21.87 -13.27 -6.90
CA VAL A 293 22.25 -14.09 -8.05
C VAL A 293 21.64 -15.47 -7.91
N GLY A 294 21.22 -16.05 -9.03
CA GLY A 294 20.58 -17.35 -9.06
C GLY A 294 21.01 -18.15 -10.29
N VAL A 295 21.00 -19.46 -10.14
CA VAL A 295 21.18 -20.41 -11.24
C VAL A 295 20.03 -21.41 -11.19
N ARG A 296 19.38 -21.63 -12.33
CA ARG A 296 18.39 -22.67 -12.53
C ARG A 296 18.93 -23.68 -13.53
N LEU A 297 18.79 -24.96 -13.21
CA LEU A 297 19.11 -26.08 -14.09
C LEU A 297 17.82 -26.76 -14.52
N ASP A 298 17.61 -26.90 -15.82
CA ASP A 298 16.61 -27.80 -16.37
C ASP A 298 17.27 -29.14 -16.70
N VAL A 299 16.98 -30.14 -15.87
CA VAL A 299 17.55 -31.49 -16.01
C VAL A 299 16.96 -32.22 -17.22
N GLY A 300 15.78 -31.83 -17.71
CA GLY A 300 15.14 -32.43 -18.88
C GLY A 300 15.73 -31.98 -20.22
N ALA A 301 16.57 -30.93 -20.21
CA ALA A 301 17.24 -30.37 -21.38
C ALA A 301 18.71 -30.84 -21.52
N LEU A 302 19.22 -31.64 -20.58
CA LEU A 302 20.53 -32.28 -20.62
C LEU A 302 20.48 -33.62 -21.37
#